data_AF-A0A3S1MYN6-F1
#
_entry.id   AF-A0A3S1MYN6-F1
#
_cell.length_a   1.000
_cell.length_b   1.000
_cell.length_c   1.000
_cell.angle_alpha   90.00
_cell.angle_beta   90.00
_cell.angle_gamma   90.00
#
_symmetry.space_group_name_H-M   'P 1'
#
loop_
_entity.id
_entity.type
_entity.pdbx_description
1 polymer ?
#
loop_
_entity_poly.entity_id
_entity_poly.type
_entity_poly.pdbx_seq_one_letter_code
_entity_poly.pdbx_strand_id
1 'polypeptide(L)' 'MPFVMSILREVRDPRDINARHNLAELLFLALAATLCGAKSCVDIAEFVEGREDELKEIVELKHGCPSHDTF' A
#
# COMPACT_ATOMS: atom_id res chain seq x y z
N MET A 1 15.53 -4.75 5.83
CA MET A 1 14.07 -4.66 5.61
C MET A 1 13.40 -4.36 6.93
N PRO A 2 12.52 -3.35 7.00
CA PRO A 2 11.83 -2.99 8.25
C PRO A 2 10.91 -4.13 8.73
N PHE A 3 10.88 -4.35 10.05
CA PHE A 3 10.15 -5.42 10.73
C PHE A 3 8.64 -5.46 10.40
N VAL A 4 8.01 -4.30 10.16
CA VAL A 4 6.56 -4.25 9.85
C VAL A 4 6.23 -4.98 8.54
N MET A 5 7.10 -4.92 7.52
CA MET A 5 6.86 -5.63 6.26
C MET A 5 6.88 -7.15 6.41
N SER A 6 7.62 -7.72 7.38
CA SER A 6 7.65 -9.19 7.53
C SER A 6 6.32 -9.74 8.00
N ILE A 7 5.60 -9.01 8.88
CA ILE A 7 4.28 -9.43 9.36
C ILE A 7 3.26 -9.44 8.22
N LEU A 8 3.27 -8.39 7.37
CA LEU A 8 2.31 -8.26 6.27
C LEU A 8 2.52 -9.29 5.15
N ARG A 9 3.74 -9.80 4.98
CA ARG A 9 4.05 -10.85 3.98
C ARG A 9 3.49 -12.22 4.31
N GLU A 10 3.14 -12.46 5.58
CA GLU A 10 2.48 -13.69 6.00
C GLU A 10 1.02 -13.76 5.50
N VAL A 11 0.44 -12.63 5.09
CA VAL A 11 -0.90 -12.59 4.49
C VAL A 11 -0.82 -13.16 3.08
N ARG A 12 -1.45 -14.32 2.87
CA ARG A 12 -1.61 -14.90 1.52
C ARG A 12 -2.46 -13.94 0.67
N ASP A 13 -1.94 -13.59 -0.50
CA ASP A 13 -2.64 -12.73 -1.46
C ASP A 13 -3.88 -13.44 -2.01
N PRO A 14 -5.10 -12.92 -1.76
CA PRO A 14 -6.32 -13.50 -2.31
C PRO A 14 -6.59 -13.05 -3.75
N ARG A 15 -5.81 -12.09 -4.28
CA ARG A 15 -5.99 -11.54 -5.62
C ARG A 15 -5.42 -12.48 -6.68
N ASP A 16 -6.04 -12.47 -7.85
CA ASP A 16 -5.68 -13.33 -8.97
C ASP A 16 -4.52 -12.72 -9.79
N ILE A 17 -4.24 -13.30 -10.97
CA ILE A 17 -3.16 -12.94 -11.91
C ILE A 17 -3.11 -11.44 -12.31
N ASN A 18 -4.16 -10.67 -12.04
CA ASN A 18 -4.23 -9.24 -12.32
C ASN A 18 -3.59 -8.36 -11.23
N ALA A 19 -3.10 -8.95 -10.13
CA ALA A 19 -2.41 -8.22 -9.07
C ALA A 19 -1.10 -7.60 -9.58
N ARG A 20 -1.07 -6.28 -9.69
CA ARG A 20 0.12 -5.52 -10.12
C ARG A 20 0.99 -5.08 -8.95
N HIS A 21 0.38 -4.68 -7.84
CA HIS A 21 1.09 -4.19 -6.66
C HIS A 21 1.29 -5.30 -5.63
N ASN A 22 2.44 -5.31 -4.95
CA ASN A 22 2.72 -6.24 -3.86
C ASN A 22 1.70 -6.07 -2.72
N LEU A 23 1.07 -7.17 -2.26
CA LEU A 23 0.04 -7.08 -1.23
C LEU A 23 0.57 -6.48 0.07
N ALA A 24 1.76 -6.87 0.51
CA ALA A 24 2.31 -6.38 1.76
C ALA A 24 2.58 -4.88 1.72
N GLU A 25 2.96 -4.35 0.55
CA GLU A 25 3.06 -2.90 0.33
C GLU A 25 1.68 -2.23 0.42
N LEU A 26 0.66 -2.78 -0.25
CA LEU A 26 -0.70 -2.22 -0.18
C LEU A 26 -1.26 -2.21 1.26
N LEU A 27 -1.07 -3.30 2.00
CA LEU A 27 -1.50 -3.37 3.39
C LEU A 27 -0.76 -2.36 4.28
N PHE A 28 0.53 -2.13 4.01
CA PHE A 28 1.30 -1.10 4.71
C PHE A 28 0.77 0.30 4.41
N LEU A 29 0.54 0.61 3.13
CA LEU A 29 0.04 1.91 2.67
C LEU A 29 -1.37 2.18 3.23
N ALA A 30 -2.26 1.20 3.15
CA ALA A 30 -3.61 1.31 3.71
C ALA A 30 -3.58 1.54 5.22
N LEU A 31 -2.76 0.78 5.96
CA LEU A 31 -2.60 0.96 7.40
C LEU A 31 -2.06 2.36 7.74
N ALA A 32 -1.01 2.81 7.05
CA ALA A 32 -0.42 4.13 7.26
C ALA A 32 -1.45 5.24 7.01
N ALA A 33 -2.18 5.17 5.88
CA ALA A 33 -3.21 6.13 5.54
C ALA A 33 -4.36 6.13 6.58
N THR A 34 -4.84 4.96 7.00
CA THR A 34 -5.90 4.84 8.02
C THR A 34 -5.46 5.42 9.36
N LEU A 35 -4.21 5.22 9.78
CA LEU A 35 -3.67 5.86 10.99
C LEU A 35 -3.60 7.38 10.86
N CYS A 36 -3.44 7.91 9.64
CA CYS A 36 -3.52 9.34 9.32
C CYS A 36 -4.95 9.85 9.08
N GLY A 37 -5.98 9.01 9.29
CA GLY A 37 -7.38 9.40 9.25
C GLY A 37 -8.09 9.17 7.91
N ALA A 38 -7.47 8.48 6.95
CA ALA A 38 -8.14 8.04 5.73
C ALA A 38 -9.30 7.08 6.06
N LYS A 39 -10.46 7.29 5.44
CA LYS A 39 -11.70 6.53 5.71
C LYS A 39 -12.24 5.81 4.47
N SER A 40 -11.63 6.03 3.31
CA SER A 40 -12.03 5.40 2.04
C SER A 40 -10.81 4.98 1.22
N CYS A 41 -10.99 4.10 0.25
CA CYS A 41 -9.93 3.73 -0.69
C CYS A 41 -9.48 4.91 -1.56
N VAL A 42 -10.37 5.88 -1.78
CA VAL A 42 -10.02 7.15 -2.45
C VAL A 42 -9.06 7.95 -1.57
N ASP A 43 -9.38 8.11 -0.28
CA ASP A 43 -8.53 8.82 0.68
C ASP A 43 -7.14 8.13 0.79
N ILE A 44 -7.11 6.79 0.73
CA ILE A 44 -5.84 6.03 0.76
C ILE A 44 -5.03 6.34 -0.50
N ALA A 45 -5.63 6.27 -1.69
CA ALA A 45 -4.94 6.58 -2.94
C ALA A 45 -4.40 8.02 -2.96
N GLU A 46 -5.21 9.00 -2.54
CA GLU A 46 -4.79 10.41 -2.41
C GLU A 46 -3.65 10.58 -1.40
N PHE A 47 -3.69 9.87 -0.27
CA PHE A 47 -2.60 9.88 0.72
C PHE A 47 -1.29 9.35 0.12
N VAL A 48 -1.35 8.27 -0.66
CA VAL A 48 -0.15 7.69 -1.29
C VAL A 48 0.40 8.61 -2.37
N GLU A 49 -0.46 9.14 -3.25
CA GLU A 49 -0.03 10.09 -4.29
C GLU A 49 0.59 11.36 -3.69
N GLY A 50 0.02 11.89 -2.61
CA GLY A 50 0.55 13.09 -1.95
C GLY A 50 1.86 12.88 -1.18
N ARG A 51 2.32 11.62 -1.01
CA ARG A 51 3.50 11.26 -0.20
C ARG A 51 4.40 10.22 -0.88
N GLU A 52 4.31 10.10 -2.20
CA GLU A 52 4.97 9.02 -2.95
C GLU A 52 6.49 8.96 -2.65
N ASP A 53 7.16 10.11 -2.64
CA ASP A 53 8.61 10.20 -2.40
C ASP A 53 9.01 9.70 -1.01
N GLU A 54 8.24 10.06 0.02
CA GLU A 54 8.48 9.61 1.41
C GLU A 54 8.21 8.10 1.54
N LEU A 55 7.12 7.62 0.92
CA LEU A 55 6.69 6.23 1.03
C LEU A 55 7.63 5.29 0.27
N LYS A 56 8.26 5.76 -0.82
CA LYS A 56 9.29 5.02 -1.57
C LYS A 56 10.56 4.71 -0.77
N GLU A 57 10.79 5.40 0.35
CA GLU A 57 11.87 5.03 1.28
C GLU A 57 11.56 3.73 2.05
N ILE A 58 10.29 3.29 2.07
CA ILE A 58 9.81 2.15 2.85
C ILE A 58 9.31 1.00 1.96
N VAL A 59 8.60 1.33 0.87
CA VAL A 59 8.02 0.38 -0.10
C VAL A 59 8.55 0.63 -1.52
N GLU A 60 8.45 -0.36 -2.42
CA GLU A 60 9.03 -0.22 -3.77
C GLU A 60 8.14 0.57 -4.72
N LEU A 61 6.81 0.41 -4.65
CA LEU A 61 5.86 1.01 -5.61
C LEU A 61 6.27 0.78 -7.06
N LYS A 62 6.63 -0.46 -7.41
CA LYS A 62 7.17 -0.84 -8.73
C LYS A 62 6.34 -0.35 -9.93
N HIS A 63 5.03 -0.18 -9.74
CA HIS A 63 4.09 0.25 -10.77
C HIS A 63 3.51 1.66 -10.51
N GLY A 64 4.18 2.46 -9.68
CA GLY A 64 3.70 3.76 -9.21
C GLY A 64 2.66 3.65 -8.09
N CYS A 65 2.01 4.78 -7.80
CA CYS A 65 0.93 4.87 -6.82
C CYS A 65 -0.26 3.98 -7.23
N PRO A 66 -0.76 3.12 -6.32
CA PRO A 66 -1.96 2.34 -6.59
C PRO A 66 -3.20 3.24 -6.66
N SER A 67 -4.13 2.91 -7.56
CA SER A 67 -5.44 3.59 -7.61
C SER A 67 -6.34 3.15 -6.45
N HIS A 68 -7.43 3.89 -6.22
CA HIS A 68 -8.44 3.53 -5.22
C HIS A 68 -9.06 2.15 -5.46
N ASP A 69 -9.23 1.71 -6.72
CA ASP A 69 -9.73 0.36 -7.05
C ASP A 69 -8.75 -0.77 -6.67
N THR A 70 -7.50 -0.43 -6.33
CA THR A 70 -6.49 -1.42 -5.92
C THR A 70 -6.61 -1.79 -4.43
N PHE A 71 -7.15 -0.90 -3.60
CA PHE A 71 -7.29 -1.05 -2.15
C PHE A 71 -8.65 -1.65 -1.77
#